data_AF-A0A7C4CNF9-F1
#
_entry.id   AF-A0A7C4CNF9-F1
#
_cell.length_a   1.000
_cell.length_b   1.000
_cell.length_c   1.000
_cell.angle_alpha   90.00
_cell.angle_beta   90.00
_cell.angle_gamma   90.00
#
_symmetry.space_group_name_H-M   'P 1'
#
loop_
_entity.id
_entity.type
_entity.pdbx_description
1 polymer ?
#
loop_
_entity_poly.entity_id
_entity_poly.type
_entity_poly.pdbx_seq_one_letter_code
_entity_poly.pdbx_strand_id
1 'polypeptide(L)'
;MNGQKAKLAAAAALAACLAFAITAASYVFPPYQEVTVPKFIVSTPTPLPRIYIREDGSIDPPTDALRCVGNIYTFTRDMINCTLVIQRDNIMIDGSGRTLRGYAEGNIKGDVGIVIYNRTNVTITALNIE
;
A
#
# COMPACT_ATOMS: atom_id res chain seq x y z
N MET A 1 18.99 -57.15 -54.65
CA MET A 1 18.47 -57.12 -53.25
C MET A 1 19.32 -56.28 -52.28
N ASN A 2 20.17 -55.33 -52.74
CA ASN A 2 21.10 -54.61 -51.85
C ASN A 2 20.70 -53.16 -51.53
N GLY A 3 19.95 -52.48 -52.41
CA GLY A 3 19.59 -51.07 -52.22
C GLY A 3 18.58 -50.82 -51.09
N GLN A 4 17.59 -51.70 -50.91
CA GLN A 4 16.55 -51.52 -49.88
C GLN A 4 17.07 -51.81 -48.47
N LYS A 5 17.94 -52.82 -48.31
CA LYS A 5 18.59 -53.14 -47.02
C LYS A 5 19.56 -52.02 -46.59
N ALA A 6 20.32 -51.46 -47.52
CA ALA A 6 21.20 -50.32 -47.25
C ALA A 6 20.42 -49.05 -46.84
N LYS A 7 19.30 -48.76 -47.52
CA LYS A 7 18.40 -47.66 -47.15
C LYS A 7 17.79 -47.86 -45.76
N LEU A 8 17.38 -49.08 -45.43
CA LEU A 8 16.82 -49.42 -44.12
C LEU A 8 17.87 -49.29 -43.00
N ALA A 9 19.10 -49.74 -43.24
CA ALA A 9 20.20 -49.61 -42.28
C ALA A 9 20.60 -48.15 -42.04
N ALA A 10 20.65 -47.33 -43.10
CA ALA A 10 20.92 -45.90 -42.98
C ALA A 10 19.81 -45.17 -42.22
N ALA A 11 18.55 -45.52 -42.46
CA ALA A 11 17.41 -44.97 -41.72
C ALA A 11 17.46 -45.36 -40.23
N ALA A 12 17.80 -46.61 -39.91
CA ALA A 12 17.96 -47.06 -38.53
C ALA A 12 19.13 -46.35 -37.81
N ALA A 13 20.26 -46.15 -38.48
CA ALA A 13 21.40 -45.42 -37.92
C ALA A 13 21.06 -43.94 -37.66
N LEU A 14 20.35 -43.30 -38.60
CA LEU A 14 19.89 -41.92 -38.42
C LEU A 14 18.93 -41.80 -37.24
N ALA A 15 17.97 -42.72 -37.10
CA ALA A 15 17.02 -42.74 -35.98
C ALA A 15 17.73 -42.92 -34.64
N ALA A 16 18.74 -43.80 -34.57
CA ALA A 16 19.55 -44.01 -33.37
C ALA A 16 20.35 -42.75 -32.99
N CYS A 17 20.98 -42.08 -33.96
CA CYS A 17 21.68 -40.82 -33.73
C CYS A 17 20.73 -39.70 -33.25
N LEU A 18 19.53 -39.62 -33.82
CA LEU A 18 18.54 -38.62 -33.42
C LEU A 18 18.05 -38.86 -31.99
N ALA A 19 17.77 -40.12 -31.63
CA ALA A 19 17.38 -40.49 -30.27
C ALA A 19 18.49 -40.13 -29.27
N PHE A 20 19.74 -40.45 -29.59
CA PHE A 20 20.88 -40.12 -28.73
C PHE A 20 21.06 -38.60 -28.56
N ALA A 21 20.89 -37.83 -29.63
CA ALA A 21 20.98 -36.37 -29.57
C ALA A 21 19.89 -35.74 -28.70
N ILE A 22 18.65 -36.24 -28.79
CA ILE A 22 17.52 -35.76 -27.95
C ILE A 22 17.78 -36.08 -26.48
N THR A 23 18.21 -37.32 -26.18
CA THR A 23 18.53 -37.74 -24.82
C THR A 23 19.69 -36.91 -24.25
N ALA A 24 20.78 -36.73 -25.01
CA ALA A 24 21.91 -35.89 -24.57
C ALA A 24 21.49 -34.43 -24.30
N ALA A 25 20.62 -33.86 -25.13
CA ALA A 25 20.12 -32.50 -24.95
C ALA A 25 19.32 -32.33 -23.64
N SER A 26 18.52 -33.33 -23.25
CA SER A 26 17.77 -33.30 -21.97
C SER A 26 18.66 -33.34 -20.72
N TYR A 27 19.88 -33.88 -20.82
CA TYR A 27 20.85 -33.86 -19.72
C TYR A 27 21.60 -32.53 -19.60
N VAL A 28 21.86 -31.84 -20.73
CA VAL A 28 22.59 -30.57 -20.73
C VAL A 28 21.69 -29.40 -20.35
N PHE A 29 20.41 -29.47 -20.72
CA PHE A 29 19.43 -28.42 -20.44
C PHE A 29 18.27 -29.05 -19.66
N PRO A 30 18.36 -29.13 -18.32
CA PRO A 30 17.20 -29.52 -17.53
C PRO A 30 16.04 -28.57 -17.85
N PRO A 31 14.79 -29.06 -17.83
CA PRO A 31 13.64 -28.20 -18.07
C PRO A 31 13.67 -27.04 -17.08
N TYR A 32 13.39 -25.84 -17.60
CA TYR A 32 13.25 -24.65 -16.77
C TYR A 32 12.24 -24.94 -15.66
N GLN A 33 12.70 -24.94 -14.42
CA GLN A 33 11.84 -25.03 -13.25
C GLN A 33 11.53 -23.61 -12.78
N GLU A 34 10.25 -23.26 -12.76
CA GLU A 34 9.82 -22.03 -12.10
C GLU A 34 10.07 -22.14 -10.59
N VAL A 35 11.05 -21.40 -10.10
CA VAL A 35 11.29 -21.28 -8.67
C VAL A 35 10.16 -20.43 -8.09
N THR A 36 9.28 -21.05 -7.30
CA THR A 36 8.30 -20.31 -6.51
C THR A 36 9.03 -19.54 -5.43
N VAL A 37 9.35 -18.28 -5.71
CA VAL A 37 9.89 -17.37 -4.70
C VAL A 37 8.79 -17.09 -3.67
N PRO A 38 9.09 -17.14 -2.37
CA PRO A 38 8.13 -16.72 -1.36
C PRO A 38 7.77 -15.26 -1.64
N LYS A 39 6.47 -14.97 -1.66
CA LYS A 39 5.96 -13.61 -1.80
C LYS A 39 6.40 -12.83 -0.56
N PHE A 40 7.47 -12.05 -0.70
CA PHE A 40 7.91 -11.15 0.35
C PHE A 40 6.93 -9.97 0.40
N ILE A 41 5.97 -10.03 1.32
CA ILE A 41 5.02 -8.95 1.55
C ILE A 41 5.77 -7.87 2.35
N VAL A 42 6.40 -6.94 1.65
CA VAL A 42 6.84 -5.70 2.27
C VAL A 42 5.56 -4.95 2.63
N SER A 43 5.14 -5.03 3.89
CA SER A 43 4.13 -4.15 4.46
C SER A 43 4.73 -2.75 4.53
N THR A 44 4.72 -2.01 3.43
CA THR A 44 4.99 -0.59 3.49
C THR A 44 3.90 0.02 4.38
N PRO A 45 4.24 0.71 5.49
CA PRO A 45 3.23 1.36 6.30
C PRO A 45 2.49 2.32 5.38
N THR A 46 1.19 2.09 5.20
CA THR A 46 0.36 3.01 4.41
C THR A 46 0.42 4.36 5.13
N PRO A 47 0.88 5.44 4.48
CA PRO A 47 0.90 6.74 5.13
C PRO A 47 -0.53 7.08 5.54
N LEU A 48 -0.71 7.37 6.82
CA LEU A 48 -2.04 7.66 7.34
C LEU A 48 -2.54 9.00 6.80
N PRO A 49 -3.84 9.12 6.57
CA PRO A 49 -4.42 10.37 6.10
C PRO A 49 -4.19 11.47 7.14
N ARG A 50 -3.60 12.58 6.65
CA ARG A 50 -3.47 13.83 7.40
C ARG A 50 -4.46 14.82 6.83
N ILE A 51 -5.28 15.41 7.69
CA ILE A 51 -6.19 16.49 7.35
C ILE A 51 -5.62 17.77 7.95
N TYR A 52 -5.46 18.79 7.12
CA TYR A 52 -4.86 20.06 7.48
C TYR A 52 -5.94 21.12 7.52
N ILE A 53 -6.00 21.89 8.62
CA ILE A 53 -6.57 23.24 8.61
C ILE A 53 -5.41 24.17 8.25
N ARG A 54 -5.35 24.57 6.99
CA ARG A 54 -4.26 25.38 6.42
C ARG A 54 -4.27 26.80 6.97
N GLU A 55 -3.15 27.50 6.80
CA GLU A 55 -2.97 28.88 7.27
C GLU A 55 -4.06 29.83 6.75
N ASP A 56 -4.52 29.64 5.50
CA ASP A 56 -5.60 30.40 4.87
C ASP A 56 -7.01 30.01 5.37
N GLY A 57 -7.11 28.95 6.16
CA GLY A 57 -8.35 28.41 6.70
C GLY A 57 -9.01 27.34 5.84
N SER A 58 -8.42 27.00 4.69
CA SER A 58 -8.88 25.88 3.88
C SER A 58 -8.62 24.53 4.55
N ILE A 59 -9.41 23.52 4.17
CA ILE A 59 -9.26 22.15 4.63
C ILE A 59 -8.65 21.34 3.48
N ASP A 60 -7.49 20.73 3.71
CA ASP A 60 -6.78 19.92 2.72
C ASP A 60 -6.36 18.56 3.31
N PRO A 61 -6.65 17.42 2.67
CA PRO A 61 -7.57 17.28 1.54
C PRO A 61 -8.99 17.72 1.93
N PRO A 62 -9.81 18.17 0.97
CA PRO A 62 -11.22 18.45 1.22
C PRO A 62 -11.90 17.24 1.86
N THR A 63 -12.66 17.49 2.92
CA THR A 63 -13.40 16.45 3.64
C THR A 63 -14.76 16.98 4.08
N ASP A 64 -15.73 16.08 4.18
CA ASP A 64 -17.04 16.34 4.77
C ASP A 64 -17.03 16.22 6.31
N ALA A 65 -15.95 15.69 6.91
CA ALA A 65 -15.82 15.47 8.35
C ALA A 65 -15.72 16.77 9.17
N LEU A 66 -15.32 17.86 8.52
CA LEU A 66 -15.15 19.17 9.11
C LEU A 66 -15.95 20.18 8.30
N ARG A 67 -16.80 20.94 8.99
CA ARG A 67 -17.51 22.07 8.40
C ARG A 67 -16.91 23.37 8.94
N CYS A 68 -16.47 24.24 8.04
CA CYS A 68 -15.93 25.54 8.39
C CYS A 68 -17.01 26.64 8.27
N VAL A 69 -17.20 27.42 9.33
CA VAL A 69 -18.02 28.64 9.33
C VAL A 69 -17.22 29.75 10.01
N GLY A 70 -16.66 30.66 9.21
CA GLY A 70 -15.77 31.70 9.71
C GLY A 70 -14.46 31.12 10.26
N ASN A 71 -14.23 31.25 11.57
CA ASN A 71 -13.06 30.68 12.27
C ASN A 71 -13.42 29.45 13.12
N ILE A 72 -14.62 28.89 12.95
CA ILE A 72 -15.10 27.71 13.69
C ILE A 72 -15.11 26.50 12.75
N TYR A 73 -14.43 25.44 13.16
CA TYR A 73 -14.35 24.16 12.47
C TYR A 73 -15.10 23.11 13.28
N THR A 74 -16.28 22.72 12.81
CA THR A 74 -17.15 21.77 13.51
C THR A 74 -17.02 20.37 12.93
N PHE A 75 -16.78 19.37 13.77
CA PHE A 75 -16.83 17.97 13.39
C PHE A 75 -18.26 17.56 13.07
N THR A 76 -18.48 16.96 11.91
CA THR A 76 -19.80 16.47 11.47
C THR A 76 -19.97 14.97 11.74
N ARG A 77 -18.85 14.23 11.75
CA ARG A 77 -18.74 12.79 11.99
C ARG A 77 -17.41 12.45 12.65
N ASP A 78 -17.30 11.20 13.10
CA ASP A 78 -16.05 10.69 13.69
C ASP A 78 -14.93 10.61 12.65
N MET A 79 -13.71 10.79 13.13
CA MET A 79 -12.47 10.78 12.36
C MET A 79 -11.55 9.71 12.94
N ILE A 80 -11.32 8.65 12.17
CA ILE A 80 -10.66 7.44 12.65
C ILE A 80 -9.45 7.13 11.77
N ASN A 81 -8.34 6.72 12.39
CA ASN A 81 -7.08 6.39 11.72
C ASN A 81 -6.53 7.57 10.90
N CYS A 82 -6.64 8.78 11.45
CA CYS A 82 -6.18 9.99 10.79
C CYS A 82 -5.64 11.00 11.80
N THR A 83 -4.86 11.95 11.30
CA THR A 83 -4.29 13.04 12.08
C THR A 83 -4.84 14.38 11.61
N LEU A 84 -5.32 15.20 12.55
CA LEU A 84 -5.71 16.59 12.30
C LEU A 84 -4.53 17.52 12.59
N VAL A 85 -4.03 18.20 11.58
CA VAL A 85 -2.93 19.16 11.67
C VAL A 85 -3.48 20.57 11.58
N ILE A 86 -3.18 21.39 12.59
CA ILE A 86 -3.69 22.75 12.72
C ILE A 86 -2.56 23.73 12.42
N GLN A 87 -2.70 24.47 11.31
CA GLN A 87 -1.72 25.45 10.85
C GLN A 87 -2.24 26.89 10.94
N ARG A 88 -3.42 27.11 11.53
CA ARG A 88 -4.05 28.44 11.63
C ARG A 88 -4.20 28.90 13.07
N ASP A 89 -4.00 30.19 13.29
CA ASP A 89 -4.21 30.87 14.57
C ASP A 89 -5.64 31.39 14.73
N ASN A 90 -6.04 31.67 15.97
CA ASN A 90 -7.32 32.33 16.29
C ASN A 90 -8.54 31.56 15.77
N ILE A 91 -8.52 30.23 15.94
CA ILE A 91 -9.61 29.34 15.51
C ILE A 91 -10.21 28.58 16.70
N MET A 92 -11.46 28.15 16.50
CA MET A 92 -12.13 27.21 17.36
C MET A 92 -12.40 25.92 16.59
N ILE A 93 -12.12 24.80 17.22
CA ILE A 93 -12.48 23.47 16.75
C ILE A 93 -13.52 22.92 17.70
N ASP A 94 -14.72 22.70 17.17
CA ASP A 94 -15.86 22.16 17.91
C ASP A 94 -16.03 20.68 17.50
N GLY A 95 -15.73 19.77 18.43
CA GLY A 95 -15.91 18.35 18.22
C GLY A 95 -17.37 17.91 18.17
N SER A 96 -18.33 18.71 18.65
CA SER A 96 -19.76 18.36 18.65
C SER A 96 -20.07 16.96 19.21
N GLY A 97 -19.27 16.49 20.17
CA GLY A 97 -19.36 15.16 20.77
C GLY A 97 -18.82 14.01 19.92
N ARG A 98 -18.13 14.29 18.80
CA ARG A 98 -17.50 13.30 17.92
C ARG A 98 -16.16 12.82 18.45
N THR A 99 -15.70 11.69 17.90
CA THR A 99 -14.43 11.08 18.24
C THR A 99 -13.37 11.34 17.17
N LEU A 100 -12.17 11.69 17.62
CA LEU A 100 -10.95 11.64 16.82
C LEU A 100 -10.03 10.57 17.38
N ARG A 101 -9.81 9.51 16.60
CA ARG A 101 -8.94 8.39 16.96
C ARG A 101 -7.74 8.34 16.03
N GLY A 102 -6.54 8.41 16.60
CA GLY A 102 -5.30 8.19 15.88
C GLY A 102 -5.19 6.76 15.33
N TYR A 103 -4.18 6.48 14.54
CA TYR A 103 -3.97 5.11 14.06
C TYR A 103 -3.38 4.20 15.14
N ALA A 104 -4.07 3.09 15.35
CA ALA A 104 -3.61 1.96 16.13
C ALA A 104 -3.92 0.68 15.37
N GLU A 105 -2.88 -0.04 14.93
CA GLU A 105 -3.02 -1.38 14.35
C GLU A 105 -2.06 -2.34 15.04
N GLY A 106 -2.63 -3.34 15.73
CA GLY A 106 -1.85 -4.26 16.55
C GLY A 106 -1.01 -3.54 17.61
N ASN A 107 0.31 -3.77 17.58
CA ASN A 107 1.27 -3.11 18.48
C ASN A 107 1.81 -1.78 17.92
N ILE A 108 1.38 -1.37 16.73
CA ILE A 108 1.82 -0.13 16.10
C ILE A 108 0.89 1.00 16.53
N LYS A 109 1.40 1.88 17.40
CA LYS A 109 0.78 3.15 17.77
C LYS A 109 1.57 4.25 17.08
N GLY A 110 1.07 4.70 15.93
CA GLY A 110 1.90 5.43 14.97
C GLY A 110 1.64 6.92 14.89
N ASP A 111 0.46 7.41 15.30
CA ASP A 111 0.04 8.73 14.85
C ASP A 111 -0.51 9.65 15.93
N VAL A 112 -0.17 10.93 15.77
CA VAL A 112 -0.47 12.00 16.71
C VAL A 112 -1.83 12.55 16.31
N GLY A 113 -2.92 12.04 16.92
CA GLY A 113 -4.30 12.36 16.50
C GLY A 113 -4.55 13.86 16.23
N ILE A 114 -3.98 14.76 17.04
CA ILE A 114 -3.98 16.21 16.80
C ILE A 114 -2.57 16.78 16.87
N VAL A 115 -2.19 17.55 15.85
CA VAL A 115 -0.93 18.29 15.80
C VAL A 115 -1.20 19.79 15.78
N ILE A 116 -0.71 20.50 16.80
CA ILE A 116 -0.69 21.97 16.88
C ILE A 116 0.76 22.38 17.10
N TYR A 117 1.38 23.06 16.13
CA TYR A 117 2.77 23.48 16.23
C TYR A 117 2.92 24.97 15.95
N ASN A 118 3.53 25.68 16.90
CA ASN A 118 3.76 27.12 16.86
C ASN A 118 2.51 27.98 16.59
N ARG A 119 1.31 27.51 16.99
CA ARG A 119 0.05 28.24 16.82
C ARG A 119 -0.38 28.94 18.10
N THR A 120 -1.14 30.03 17.95
CA THR A 120 -1.65 30.85 19.05
C THR A 120 -3.18 30.90 19.01
N ASN A 121 -3.81 30.89 20.19
CA ASN A 121 -5.25 31.05 20.35
C ASN A 121 -6.07 30.00 19.57
N VAL A 122 -5.73 28.73 19.75
CA VAL A 122 -6.49 27.58 19.24
C VAL A 122 -7.31 27.00 20.39
N THR A 123 -8.63 26.99 20.24
CA THR A 123 -9.55 26.40 21.22
C THR A 123 -10.13 25.10 20.66
N ILE A 124 -10.06 23.99 21.41
CA ILE A 124 -10.69 22.72 21.07
C ILE A 124 -11.73 22.40 22.14
N THR A 125 -12.98 22.16 21.74
CA THR A 125 -14.09 21.86 22.67
C THR A 125 -14.88 20.65 22.20
N ALA A 126 -15.56 19.95 23.13
CA ALA A 126 -16.51 18.88 22.83
C ALA A 126 -15.98 17.77 21.89
N LEU A 127 -14.68 17.46 21.96
CA LEU A 127 -14.04 16.42 21.15
C LEU A 127 -13.58 15.27 22.04
N ASN A 128 -13.99 14.04 21.69
CA ASN A 128 -13.50 12.83 22.33
C ASN A 128 -12.20 12.38 21.64
N ILE A 129 -11.17 12.05 22.43
CA ILE A 129 -9.88 11.56 21.93
C ILE A 129 -9.68 10.12 22.38
N GLU A 130 -9.38 9.24 21.43
CA GLU A 130 -9.15 7.80 21.64
C GLU A 130 -7.80 7.33 21.07
#